data_AF-Q18LC3-F1
#
_entry.id   AF-Q18LC3-F1
#
_cell.length_a   1.000
_cell.length_b   1.000
_cell.length_c   1.000
_cell.angle_alpha   90.00
_cell.angle_beta   90.00
_cell.angle_gamma   90.00
#
_symmetry.space_group_name_H-M   'P 1'
#
loop_
_entity.id
_entity.type
_entity.pdbx_description
1 polymer ?
#
loop_
_entity_poly.entity_id
_entity_poly.type
_entity_poly.pdbx_seq_one_letter_code
_entity_poly.pdbx_strand_id
1 'polypeptide(L)'
;SRPHSVNEAEAADNTRSADIDRRILQETKADQHVHKLLLLGAGESGKSTIFKQIKLLFRTGFDEAELKGYMPVIHANVFQTIKILYDGA
;
A
#
# COMPACT_ATOMS: atom_id res chain seq x y z
N SER A 1 -36.08 33.79 19.96
CA SER A 1 -34.67 33.98 19.58
C SER A 1 -33.97 32.64 19.43
N ARG A 2 -34.02 32.02 18.24
CA ARG A 2 -33.32 30.75 17.89
C ARG A 2 -32.79 30.62 16.42
N PRO A 3 -32.66 31.66 15.57
CA PRO A 3 -32.14 31.46 14.21
C PRO A 3 -30.60 31.51 14.07
N HIS A 4 -29.85 32.05 15.03
CA HIS A 4 -28.41 32.27 14.86
C HIS A 4 -27.56 30.98 14.88
N SER A 5 -27.94 29.97 15.66
CA SER A 5 -27.15 28.73 15.80
C SER A 5 -27.24 27.78 14.59
N VAL A 6 -28.28 27.89 13.77
CA VAL A 6 -28.49 27.03 12.59
C VAL A 6 -27.61 27.49 11.43
N ASN A 7 -27.50 28.81 11.19
CA ASN A 7 -26.62 29.38 10.16
C ASN A 7 -25.13 29.10 10.40
N GLU A 8 -24.68 29.08 11.65
CA GLU A 8 -23.27 28.77 11.97
C GLU A 8 -22.94 27.29 11.73
N ALA A 9 -23.88 26.40 12.03
CA ALA A 9 -23.73 24.97 11.76
C ALA A 9 -23.73 24.68 10.25
N GLU A 10 -24.60 25.32 9.47
CA GLU A 10 -24.64 25.22 8.01
C GLU A 10 -23.38 25.83 7.36
N ALA A 11 -22.88 26.95 7.86
CA ALA A 11 -21.64 27.55 7.37
C ALA A 11 -20.41 26.67 7.67
N ALA A 12 -20.37 26.04 8.86
CA ALA A 12 -19.31 25.09 9.22
C ALA A 12 -19.36 23.83 8.34
N ASP A 13 -20.56 23.32 8.04
CA ASP A 13 -20.75 22.15 7.17
C ASP A 13 -20.40 22.46 5.70
N ASN A 14 -20.74 23.65 5.22
CA ASN A 14 -20.36 24.12 3.90
C ASN A 14 -18.84 24.30 3.77
N THR A 15 -18.18 24.84 4.81
CA THR A 15 -16.71 24.95 4.85
C THR A 15 -16.06 23.58 4.80
N ARG A 16 -16.58 22.63 5.58
CA ARG A 16 -16.11 21.24 5.58
C ARG A 16 -16.30 20.56 4.22
N SER A 17 -17.43 20.80 3.56
CA SER A 17 -17.71 20.26 2.22
C SER A 17 -16.75 20.83 1.17
N ALA A 18 -16.50 22.14 1.20
CA ALA A 18 -15.53 22.78 0.31
C ALA A 18 -14.10 22.26 0.51
N ASP A 19 -13.70 21.98 1.77
CA ASP A 19 -12.41 21.38 2.08
C ASP A 19 -12.30 19.94 1.54
N ILE A 20 -13.38 19.16 1.61
CA ILE A 20 -13.44 17.81 1.04
C ILE A 20 -13.28 17.87 -0.48
N ASP A 21 -14.07 18.71 -1.16
CA ASP A 21 -14.01 18.85 -2.62
C ASP A 21 -12.62 19.29 -3.09
N ARG A 22 -11.99 20.20 -2.35
CA ARG A 22 -10.61 20.62 -2.62
C ARG A 22 -9.62 19.46 -2.53
N ARG A 23 -9.74 18.59 -1.52
CA ARG A 23 -8.89 17.40 -1.37
C ARG A 23 -9.12 16.40 -2.49
N ILE A 24 -10.37 16.13 -2.84
CA ILE A 24 -10.72 15.22 -3.95
C ILE A 24 -10.10 15.71 -5.26
N LEU A 25 -10.19 17.01 -5.56
CA LEU A 25 -9.60 17.57 -6.78
C LEU A 25 -8.07 17.44 -6.79
N GLN A 26 -7.42 17.69 -5.65
CA GLN A 26 -5.97 17.54 -5.51
C GLN A 26 -5.52 16.09 -5.70
N GLU A 27 -6.20 15.14 -5.07
CA GLU A 27 -5.92 13.71 -5.20
C GLU A 27 -6.17 13.22 -6.63
N THR A 28 -7.27 13.63 -7.26
CA THR A 28 -7.59 13.27 -8.65
C THR A 28 -6.50 13.75 -9.61
N LYS A 29 -6.00 14.97 -9.41
CA LYS A 29 -4.89 15.51 -10.23
C LYS A 29 -3.58 14.78 -10.01
N ALA A 30 -3.30 14.37 -8.76
CA ALA A 30 -2.12 13.55 -8.47
C ALA A 30 -2.23 12.16 -9.14
N ASP A 31 -3.40 11.53 -9.08
CA ASP A 31 -3.68 10.22 -9.65
C ASP A 31 -3.55 10.18 -11.17
N GLN A 32 -3.85 11.29 -11.87
CA GLN A 32 -3.66 11.42 -13.32
C GLN A 32 -2.22 11.19 -13.77
N HIS A 33 -1.25 11.42 -12.89
CA HIS A 33 0.18 11.23 -13.18
C HIS A 33 0.72 9.87 -12.68
N VAL A 34 -0.14 9.00 -12.13
CA VAL A 34 0.25 7.68 -11.63
C VAL A 34 -0.06 6.60 -12.68
N HIS A 35 0.98 5.91 -13.14
CA HIS A 35 0.82 4.73 -13.99
C HIS A 35 0.49 3.50 -13.14
N LYS A 36 -0.75 3.00 -13.24
CA LYS A 36 -1.22 1.78 -12.56
C LYS A 36 -0.87 0.56 -13.40
N LEU A 37 -0.01 -0.31 -12.88
CA LEU A 37 0.46 -1.53 -13.56
C LEU A 37 -0.12 -2.77 -12.87
N LEU A 38 -0.61 -3.73 -13.66
CA LEU A 38 -1.09 -5.03 -13.19
C LEU A 38 -0.12 -6.11 -13.68
N LEU A 39 0.42 -6.90 -12.74
CA LEU A 39 1.31 -8.02 -13.06
C LEU A 39 0.58 -9.34 -12.87
N LEU A 40 0.43 -10.11 -13.95
CA LEU A 40 -0.27 -11.40 -13.98
C LEU A 40 0.71 -12.56 -14.22
N GLY A 41 0.38 -13.74 -13.70
CA GLY A 41 1.16 -14.95 -13.87
C GLY A 41 0.78 -16.05 -12.88
N ALA A 42 1.11 -17.29 -13.20
CA ALA A 42 0.86 -18.48 -12.37
C ALA A 42 1.47 -18.35 -10.95
N GLY A 43 1.06 -19.22 -10.02
CA GLY A 43 1.74 -19.35 -8.72
C GLY A 43 3.26 -19.44 -8.90
N GLU A 44 4.02 -18.80 -8.03
CA GLU A 44 5.50 -18.88 -8.01
C GLU A 44 6.24 -18.33 -9.25
N SER A 45 5.54 -17.71 -10.20
CA SER A 45 6.12 -17.13 -11.42
C SER A 45 7.04 -15.90 -11.22
N GLY A 46 7.48 -15.61 -9.99
CA GLY A 46 8.38 -14.49 -9.69
C GLY A 46 7.74 -13.11 -9.58
N LYS A 47 6.41 -12.98 -9.55
CA LYS A 47 5.71 -11.67 -9.43
C LYS A 47 6.20 -10.87 -8.23
N SER A 48 6.23 -11.49 -7.05
CA SER A 48 6.70 -10.84 -5.82
C SER A 48 8.17 -10.43 -5.90
N THR A 49 8.99 -11.16 -6.67
CA THR A 49 10.39 -10.80 -6.93
C THR A 49 10.49 -9.52 -7.74
N ILE A 50 9.69 -9.36 -8.80
CA ILE A 50 9.64 -8.13 -9.59
C ILE A 50 9.23 -6.93 -8.72
N PHE A 51 8.19 -7.08 -7.89
CA PHE A 51 7.78 -6.02 -6.97
C PHE A 51 8.88 -5.64 -5.97
N LYS A 52 9.60 -6.63 -5.41
CA LYS A 52 10.75 -6.39 -4.53
C LYS A 52 11.86 -5.61 -5.23
N GLN A 53 12.16 -5.94 -6.50
CA GLN A 53 13.15 -5.20 -7.29
C GLN A 53 12.72 -3.77 -7.59
N ILE A 54 11.45 -3.53 -7.92
CA ILE A 54 10.91 -2.17 -8.12
C ILE A 54 11.11 -1.34 -6.85
N LYS A 55 10.81 -1.91 -5.68
CA LYS A 55 11.02 -1.24 -4.40
C LYS A 55 12.50 -0.94 -4.14
N LEU A 56 13.40 -1.86 -4.47
CA LEU A 56 14.84 -1.64 -4.33
C LEU A 56 15.37 -0.53 -5.25
N LEU A 57 14.88 -0.45 -6.49
CA LEU A 57 15.39 0.48 -7.51
C LEU A 57 14.77 1.89 -7.41
N PHE A 58 13.50 2.01 -7.04
CA PHE A 58 12.72 3.26 -7.19
C PHE A 58 12.12 3.78 -5.88
N ARG A 59 12.36 3.10 -4.75
CA ARG A 59 11.92 3.51 -3.41
C ARG A 59 13.11 3.46 -2.44
N THR A 60 12.87 3.74 -1.17
CA THR A 60 13.89 3.78 -0.11
C THR A 60 14.41 2.41 0.33
N GLY A 61 14.30 1.38 -0.50
CA GLY A 61 14.63 0.00 -0.11
C GLY A 61 13.66 -0.54 0.95
N PHE A 62 14.14 -1.48 1.79
CA PHE A 62 13.35 -2.11 2.85
C PHE A 62 13.76 -1.55 4.22
N ASP A 63 12.77 -1.24 5.07
CA ASP A 63 13.04 -0.76 6.42
C ASP A 63 13.32 -1.92 7.40
N GLU A 64 13.82 -1.60 8.60
CA GLU A 64 14.13 -2.62 9.60
C GLU A 64 12.93 -3.48 10.01
N ALA A 65 11.73 -2.91 10.05
CA ALA A 65 10.54 -3.63 10.46
C ALA A 65 10.16 -4.67 9.38
N GLU A 66 10.27 -4.31 8.11
CA GLU A 66 10.09 -5.21 6.98
C GLU A 66 11.14 -6.32 6.95
N LEU A 67 12.41 -5.96 7.16
CA LEU A 67 13.50 -6.95 7.22
C LEU A 67 13.29 -7.95 8.37
N LYS A 68 12.89 -7.47 9.55
CA LYS A 68 12.50 -8.33 10.68
C LYS A 68 11.30 -9.20 10.33
N GLY A 69 10.35 -8.68 9.55
CA GLY A 69 9.22 -9.45 9.01
C GLY A 69 9.62 -10.55 8.03
N TYR A 70 10.71 -10.37 7.27
CA TYR A 70 11.21 -11.40 6.35
C TYR A 70 12.01 -12.51 7.03
N MET A 71 12.65 -12.25 8.16
CA MET A 71 13.41 -13.26 8.92
C MET A 71 12.64 -14.57 9.16
N PRO A 72 11.41 -14.57 9.75
CA PRO A 72 10.68 -15.81 9.97
C PRO A 72 10.30 -16.52 8.67
N VAL A 73 10.04 -15.77 7.58
CA VAL A 73 9.74 -16.34 6.26
C VAL A 73 10.98 -17.04 5.69
N ILE A 74 12.15 -16.43 5.82
CA ILE A 74 13.43 -17.04 5.40
C ILE A 74 13.68 -18.33 6.20
N HIS A 75 13.52 -18.29 7.52
CA HIS A 75 13.68 -19.49 8.36
C HIS A 75 12.71 -20.61 7.97
N ALA A 76 11.44 -20.29 7.74
CA ALA A 76 10.43 -21.24 7.30
C ALA A 76 10.81 -21.87 5.95
N ASN A 77 11.24 -21.06 4.98
CA ASN A 77 11.64 -21.55 3.66
C ASN A 77 12.87 -22.48 3.75
N VAL A 78 13.86 -22.14 4.57
CA VAL A 78 15.05 -22.98 4.78
C VAL A 78 14.65 -24.32 5.41
N PHE A 79 13.85 -24.29 6.48
CA PHE A 79 13.39 -25.50 7.15
C PHE A 79 12.54 -26.38 6.23
N GLN A 80 11.60 -25.78 5.49
CA GLN A 80 10.78 -26.50 4.52
C GLN A 80 11.63 -27.15 3.44
N THR A 81 12.65 -26.44 2.92
CA THR A 81 13.56 -26.98 1.91
C THR A 81 14.35 -28.17 2.47
N ILE A 82 14.88 -28.05 3.69
CA ILE A 82 15.59 -29.15 4.36
C ILE A 82 14.67 -30.36 4.53
N LYS A 83 13.43 -30.15 4.97
CA LYS A 83 12.45 -31.22 5.14
C LYS A 83 12.15 -31.94 3.82
N ILE A 84 11.92 -31.19 2.75
CA ILE A 84 11.68 -31.76 1.40
C ILE A 84 12.87 -32.62 0.97
N LEU A 85 14.10 -32.14 1.17
CA LEU A 85 15.32 -32.88 0.83
C LEU A 85 15.49 -34.15 1.69
N TYR A 86 15.14 -34.09 2.97
CA TYR A 86 15.22 -35.22 3.88
C TYR A 86 14.17 -36.30 3.56
N ASP A 87 12.94 -35.89 3.25
CA ASP A 87 11.82 -36.79 2.94
C ASP A 87 11.99 -37.49 1.56
N GLY A 88 13.01 -37.12 0.78
CA GLY A 88 13.41 -37.84 -0.44
C GLY A 88 12.53 -37.56 -1.65
N ALA A 89 12.13 -36.30 -1.85
CA ALA A 89 11.59 -35.84 -3.14
C ALA A 89 12.68 -35.71 -4.21
#